data_AF-A0ABD3IHU2-F1
#
_entry.id   AF-A0ABD3IHU2-F1
#
_cell.length_a   1.000
_cell.length_b   1.000
_cell.length_c   1.000
_cell.angle_alpha   90.00
_cell.angle_beta   90.00
_cell.angle_gamma   90.00
#
_symmetry.space_group_name_H-M   'P 1'
#
loop_
_entity.id
_entity.type
_entity.pdbx_description
1 polymer ?
#
loop_
_entity_poly.entity_id
_entity_poly.type
_entity_poly.pdbx_seq_one_letter_code
_entity_poly.pdbx_strand_id
1 'polypeptide(L)'
;MAQPSTTSDQPERIELPEMERRGSWSFSPSLRCHASSSFRIVTDSEDRMQDCRREDDDELELQWAAIERLLTSRRLWAAVLSREVADLAKLSGSERRVFVEGLLKTVEEDNLRLLQKLRRRVQR
;
A
#
# COMPACT_ATOMS: atom_id res chain seq x y z
N MET A 1 50.43 18.56 -39.08
CA MET A 1 49.14 19.09 -39.57
C MET A 1 48.48 18.02 -40.43
N ALA A 2 47.44 17.36 -39.91
CA ALA A 2 46.38 16.65 -40.64
C ALA A 2 45.43 16.05 -39.58
N GLN A 3 44.13 16.23 -39.75
CA GLN A 3 43.08 16.06 -38.74
C GLN A 3 42.64 14.61 -38.52
N PRO A 4 41.94 14.31 -37.42
CA PRO A 4 40.90 13.28 -37.41
C PRO A 4 39.48 13.88 -37.33
N SER A 5 38.65 13.29 -38.17
CA SER A 5 37.23 13.45 -38.49
C SER A 5 36.30 13.75 -37.31
N THR A 6 35.42 14.73 -37.52
CA THR A 6 34.23 15.01 -36.70
C THR A 6 33.14 13.97 -37.00
N THR A 7 32.97 12.96 -36.15
CA THR A 7 31.71 12.22 -36.07
C THR A 7 30.78 13.01 -35.15
N SER A 8 29.80 13.65 -35.77
CA SER A 8 28.70 14.37 -35.15
C SER A 8 27.67 13.35 -34.67
N ASP A 9 27.74 12.92 -33.42
CA ASP A 9 26.62 12.22 -32.77
C ASP A 9 25.56 13.24 -32.39
N GLN A 10 24.56 13.37 -33.26
CA GLN A 10 23.29 14.04 -32.97
C GLN A 10 22.50 13.12 -32.03
N PRO A 11 22.04 13.57 -30.85
CA PRO A 11 21.05 12.81 -30.12
C PRO A 11 19.73 12.91 -30.90
N GLU A 12 19.28 11.77 -31.46
CA GLU A 12 17.95 11.64 -32.04
C GLU A 12 16.91 12.06 -30.99
N ARG A 13 16.27 13.21 -31.27
CA ARG A 13 15.14 13.74 -30.52
C ARG A 13 14.00 12.73 -30.64
N ILE A 14 13.81 11.93 -29.60
CA ILE A 14 12.64 11.06 -29.45
C ILE A 14 11.43 11.99 -29.28
N GLU A 15 10.65 12.15 -30.34
CA GLU A 15 9.35 12.81 -30.27
C GLU A 15 8.38 11.86 -29.59
N LEU A 16 8.01 12.20 -28.35
CA LEU A 16 6.95 11.50 -27.62
C LEU A 16 5.61 11.86 -28.29
N PRO A 17 4.76 10.88 -28.66
CA PRO A 17 3.43 11.20 -29.14
C PRO A 17 2.65 11.91 -28.05
N GLU A 18 2.04 13.04 -28.43
CA GLU A 18 1.14 13.83 -27.60
C GLU A 18 0.04 12.92 -27.04
N MET A 19 0.03 12.78 -25.71
CA MET A 19 -1.04 12.09 -25.01
C MET A 19 -2.28 12.98 -25.08
N GLU A 20 -3.18 12.67 -26.01
CA GLU A 20 -4.50 13.27 -26.11
C GLU A 20 -5.18 13.23 -24.73
N ARG A 21 -5.44 14.41 -24.19
CA ARG A 21 -6.28 14.62 -23.01
C ARG A 21 -7.71 14.23 -23.36
N ARG A 22 -8.05 12.95 -23.24
CA ARG A 22 -9.42 12.47 -23.44
C ARG A 22 -10.03 12.05 -22.11
N GLY A 23 -11.11 12.73 -21.76
CA GLY A 23 -12.07 12.28 -20.76
C GLY A 23 -11.86 12.87 -19.37
N SER A 24 -12.39 14.09 -19.19
CA SER A 24 -12.84 14.54 -17.87
C SER A 24 -13.86 13.53 -17.33
N TRP A 25 -13.43 12.58 -16.51
CA TRP A 25 -14.32 11.76 -15.71
C TRP A 25 -14.85 12.61 -14.56
N SER A 26 -15.98 13.25 -14.81
CA SER A 26 -16.79 13.86 -13.76
C SER A 26 -17.40 12.74 -12.92
N PHE A 27 -16.72 12.35 -11.84
CA PHE A 27 -17.30 11.50 -10.80
C PHE A 27 -18.23 12.38 -9.96
N SER A 28 -19.53 12.38 -10.27
CA SER A 28 -20.53 13.01 -9.39
C SER A 28 -20.94 12.00 -8.31
N PRO A 29 -20.66 12.22 -7.01
CA PRO A 29 -21.19 11.37 -5.97
C PRO A 29 -22.60 11.88 -5.60
N SER A 30 -23.64 11.23 -6.09
CA SER A 30 -24.99 11.44 -5.57
C SER A 30 -25.20 10.56 -4.33
N LEU A 31 -24.76 11.03 -3.16
CA LEU A 31 -25.15 10.41 -1.89
C LEU A 31 -26.54 10.88 -1.50
N ARG A 32 -27.57 10.16 -1.98
CA ARG A 32 -28.89 10.20 -1.36
C ARG A 32 -28.88 9.29 -0.14
N CYS A 33 -28.52 9.85 1.01
CA CYS A 33 -28.67 9.18 2.29
C CYS A 33 -30.15 9.24 2.71
N HIS A 34 -30.89 8.15 2.47
CA HIS A 34 -32.15 7.94 3.18
C HIS A 34 -31.81 7.49 4.61
N ALA A 35 -32.14 8.35 5.56
CA ALA A 35 -32.12 8.01 6.97
C ALA A 35 -33.18 6.95 7.27
N SER A 36 -32.75 5.81 7.82
CA SER A 36 -33.35 5.19 9.01
C SER A 36 -32.74 3.81 9.26
N SER A 37 -32.00 3.67 10.36
CA SER A 37 -32.14 2.51 11.23
C SER A 37 -31.57 2.87 12.59
N SER A 38 -32.45 2.88 13.59
CA SER A 38 -32.13 3.12 14.98
C SER A 38 -31.57 1.84 15.60
N PHE A 39 -30.29 1.85 15.94
CA PHE A 39 -29.75 0.98 16.99
C PHE A 39 -29.08 1.87 18.04
N ARG A 40 -29.78 2.10 19.14
CA ARG A 40 -29.18 2.62 20.38
C ARG A 40 -28.59 1.41 21.10
N ILE A 41 -27.30 1.13 20.88
CA ILE A 41 -26.56 0.24 21.76
C ILE A 41 -25.99 1.13 22.86
N VAL A 42 -26.56 1.00 24.06
CA VAL A 42 -26.00 1.57 25.28
C VAL A 42 -24.96 0.57 25.79
N THR A 43 -23.67 0.87 25.58
CA THR A 43 -22.56 0.21 26.27
C THR A 43 -21.68 1.28 26.92
N ASP A 44 -22.16 1.87 28.03
CA ASP A 44 -21.46 2.88 28.86
C ASP A 44 -20.28 2.29 29.67
N SER A 45 -19.57 1.32 29.10
CA SER A 45 -18.38 0.72 29.73
C SER A 45 -17.34 0.23 28.72
N GLU A 46 -17.61 0.34 27.41
CA GLU A 46 -16.67 -0.05 26.35
C GLU A 46 -15.94 1.12 25.69
N ASP A 47 -16.38 2.37 25.93
CA ASP A 47 -15.78 3.56 25.32
C ASP A 47 -14.30 3.75 25.69
N ARG A 48 -13.90 3.40 26.92
CA ARG A 48 -12.48 3.47 27.33
C ARG A 48 -11.59 2.42 26.67
N MET A 49 -12.14 1.29 26.19
CA MET A 49 -11.36 0.27 25.48
C MET A 49 -11.30 0.52 23.97
N GLN A 50 -12.29 1.22 23.41
CA GLN A 50 -12.26 1.64 22.01
C GLN A 50 -11.27 2.78 21.77
N ASP A 51 -11.09 3.68 22.72
CA ASP A 51 -10.14 4.79 22.61
C ASP A 51 -8.71 4.30 22.42
N CYS A 52 -8.25 3.36 23.27
CA CYS A 52 -6.90 2.80 23.18
C CYS A 52 -6.64 2.03 21.88
N ARG A 53 -7.66 1.35 21.32
CA ARG A 53 -7.51 0.62 20.05
C ARG A 53 -7.43 1.57 18.85
N ARG A 54 -8.10 2.72 18.90
CA ARG A 54 -8.02 3.75 17.85
C ARG A 54 -6.67 4.45 17.84
N GLU A 55 -6.14 4.79 19.01
CA GLU A 55 -4.81 5.41 19.12
C GLU A 55 -3.70 4.51 18.53
N ASP A 56 -3.80 3.19 18.72
CA ASP A 56 -2.88 2.22 18.14
C ASP A 56 -2.95 2.18 16.60
N ASP A 57 -4.16 2.24 16.02
CA ASP A 57 -4.36 2.28 14.57
C ASP A 57 -3.86 3.61 13.98
N ASP A 58 -4.12 4.75 14.64
CA ASP A 58 -3.65 6.07 14.21
C ASP A 58 -2.11 6.14 14.18
N GLU A 59 -1.45 5.53 15.17
CA GLU A 59 0.02 5.44 15.20
C GLU A 59 0.57 4.58 14.06
N LEU A 60 -0.08 3.45 13.75
CA LEU A 60 0.28 2.63 12.60
C LEU A 60 0.08 3.39 11.29
N GLU A 61 -1.01 4.15 11.14
CA GLU A 61 -1.25 5.01 9.98
C GLU A 61 -0.15 6.07 9.81
N LEU A 62 0.26 6.71 10.90
CA LEU A 62 1.39 7.66 10.92
C LEU A 62 2.70 7.00 10.44
N GLN A 63 2.95 5.76 10.86
CA GLN A 63 4.13 4.99 10.44
C GLN A 63 4.07 4.62 8.95
N TRP A 64 2.92 4.19 8.46
CA TRP A 64 2.71 3.93 7.03
C TRP A 64 2.94 5.19 6.21
N ALA A 65 2.38 6.33 6.63
CA ALA A 65 2.61 7.62 5.98
C ALA A 65 4.10 8.00 5.95
N ALA A 66 4.85 7.72 7.03
CA ALA A 66 6.29 7.92 7.05
C ALA A 66 7.03 7.04 6.03
N ILE A 67 6.62 5.77 5.87
CA ILE A 67 7.16 4.86 4.84
C ILE A 67 6.80 5.36 3.44
N GLU A 68 5.60 5.87 3.22
CA GLU A 68 5.17 6.37 1.89
C GLU A 68 5.97 7.57 1.43
N ARG A 69 6.44 8.40 2.37
CA ARG A 69 7.30 9.55 2.09
C ARG A 69 8.73 9.17 1.68
N LEU A 70 9.13 7.90 1.86
CA LEU A 70 10.44 7.42 1.43
C LEU A 70 10.51 7.27 -0.10
N LEU A 71 11.73 7.39 -0.65
CA LEU A 71 11.99 7.02 -2.04
C LEU A 71 11.60 5.56 -2.28
N THR A 72 11.12 5.23 -3.50
CA THR A 72 10.68 3.89 -3.90
C THR A 72 11.68 2.78 -3.56
N SER A 73 12.98 3.04 -3.71
CA SER A 73 14.03 2.09 -3.36
C SER A 73 14.09 1.77 -1.86
N ARG A 74 13.80 2.74 -0.99
CA ARG A 74 13.82 2.55 0.47
C ARG A 74 12.53 1.90 0.99
N ARG A 75 11.40 2.09 0.29
CA ARG A 75 10.12 1.45 0.64
C ARG A 75 10.21 -0.07 0.63
N LEU A 76 11.00 -0.65 -0.27
CA LEU A 76 11.21 -2.10 -0.36
C LEU A 76 11.86 -2.72 0.88
N TRP A 77 12.65 -1.94 1.60
CA TRP A 77 13.39 -2.40 2.77
C TRP A 77 12.77 -1.92 4.09
N ALA A 78 11.69 -1.13 4.05
CA ALA A 78 11.00 -0.69 5.25
C ALA A 78 9.88 -1.68 5.59
N ALA A 79 9.85 -2.12 6.85
CA ALA A 79 8.78 -2.96 7.39
C ALA A 79 8.32 -2.42 8.74
N VAL A 80 7.03 -2.46 9.02
CA VAL A 80 6.50 -2.17 10.36
C VAL A 80 6.56 -3.45 11.18
N LEU A 81 7.46 -3.51 12.17
CA LEU A 81 7.65 -4.63 13.08
C LEU A 81 7.31 -4.18 14.49
N SER A 82 6.40 -4.89 15.16
CA SER A 82 6.06 -4.61 16.57
C SER A 82 5.76 -3.13 16.85
N ARG A 83 5.06 -2.45 15.93
CA ARG A 83 4.73 -1.01 15.97
C ARG A 83 5.92 -0.07 15.83
N GLU A 84 6.99 -0.48 15.16
CA GLU A 84 8.08 0.42 14.78
C GLU A 84 8.51 0.18 13.33
N VAL A 85 8.98 1.24 12.66
CA VAL A 85 9.52 1.12 11.30
C VAL A 85 10.94 0.59 11.37
N ALA A 86 11.12 -0.66 10.96
CA ALA A 86 12.39 -1.34 10.85
C ALA A 86 12.93 -1.34 9.42
N ASP A 87 14.25 -1.23 9.30
CA ASP A 87 14.97 -1.39 8.03
C ASP A 87 15.45 -2.84 7.92
N LEU A 88 14.86 -3.58 6.98
CA LEU A 88 15.18 -4.97 6.70
C LEU A 88 16.65 -5.17 6.30
N ALA A 89 17.32 -4.15 5.74
CA ALA A 89 18.74 -4.24 5.40
C ALA A 89 19.63 -4.39 6.65
N LYS A 90 19.15 -3.94 7.81
CA LYS A 90 19.88 -3.98 9.10
C LYS A 90 19.64 -5.27 9.87
N LEU A 91 18.64 -6.06 9.49
CA LEU A 91 18.33 -7.33 10.16
C LEU A 91 19.37 -8.41 9.84
N SER A 92 19.63 -9.28 10.83
CA SER A 92 20.45 -10.47 10.63
C SER A 92 19.86 -11.36 9.54
N GLY A 93 20.69 -12.16 8.88
CA GLY A 93 20.23 -13.11 7.86
C GLY A 93 19.20 -14.12 8.40
N SER A 94 19.31 -14.52 9.66
CA SER A 94 18.34 -15.40 10.33
C SER A 94 17.01 -14.69 10.60
N GLU A 95 17.05 -13.48 11.15
CA GLU A 95 15.86 -12.66 11.43
C GLU A 95 15.07 -12.37 10.15
N ARG A 96 15.78 -12.02 9.07
CA ARG A 96 15.16 -11.82 7.74
C ARG A 96 14.45 -13.07 7.24
N ARG A 97 15.05 -14.25 7.40
CA ARG A 97 14.42 -15.51 6.97
C ARG A 97 13.12 -15.76 7.74
N VAL A 98 13.16 -15.64 9.07
CA VAL A 98 11.97 -15.81 9.91
C VAL A 98 10.88 -14.80 9.55
N PHE A 99 11.25 -13.54 9.29
CA PHE A 99 10.32 -12.51 8.86
C PHE A 99 9.66 -12.86 7.51
N VAL A 100 10.45 -13.23 6.51
CA VAL A 100 9.94 -13.60 5.17
C VAL A 100 9.05 -14.84 5.25
N GLU A 101 9.43 -15.86 6.02
CA GLU A 101 8.61 -17.06 6.24
C GLU A 101 7.27 -16.72 6.92
N GLY A 102 7.27 -15.79 7.88
CA GLY A 102 6.06 -15.30 8.53
C GLY A 102 5.14 -14.59 7.53
N LEU A 103 5.69 -13.64 6.76
CA LEU A 103 4.95 -12.91 5.73
C LEU A 103 4.33 -13.85 4.69
N LEU A 104 5.10 -14.83 4.23
CA LEU A 104 4.65 -15.82 3.25
C LEU A 104 3.46 -16.62 3.79
N LYS A 105 3.56 -17.13 5.03
CA LYS A 105 2.46 -17.88 5.68
C LYS A 105 1.18 -17.05 5.78
N THR A 106 1.28 -15.78 6.19
CA THR A 106 0.11 -14.90 6.29
C THR A 106 -0.54 -14.69 4.92
N VAL A 107 0.25 -14.43 3.88
CA VAL A 107 -0.24 -14.25 2.50
C VAL A 107 -0.88 -15.54 1.96
N GLU A 108 -0.29 -16.71 2.24
CA GLU A 108 -0.86 -18.00 1.86
C GLU A 108 -2.22 -18.25 2.50
N GLU A 109 -2.35 -17.95 3.79
CA GLU A 109 -3.58 -18.16 4.55
C GLU A 109 -4.72 -17.23 4.08
N ASP A 110 -4.39 -15.98 3.76
CA ASP A 110 -5.34 -15.03 3.17
C ASP A 110 -5.72 -15.41 1.73
N ASN A 111 -4.77 -15.87 0.91
CA ASN A 111 -5.05 -16.38 -0.43
C ASN A 111 -5.97 -17.61 -0.37
N LEU A 112 -5.72 -18.54 0.55
CA LEU A 112 -6.58 -19.70 0.75
C LEU A 112 -8.01 -19.27 1.10
N ARG A 113 -8.17 -18.32 2.03
CA ARG A 113 -9.48 -17.76 2.40
C ARG A 113 -10.17 -17.08 1.21
N LEU A 114 -9.43 -16.32 0.42
CA LEU A 114 -9.95 -15.64 -0.78
C LEU A 114 -10.44 -16.67 -1.82
N LEU A 115 -9.62 -17.65 -2.16
CA LEU A 115 -9.95 -18.69 -3.13
C LEU A 115 -11.15 -19.53 -2.69
N GLN A 116 -11.26 -19.86 -1.40
CA GLN A 116 -12.44 -20.55 -0.86
C GLN A 116 -13.71 -19.71 -0.98
N LYS A 117 -13.64 -18.40 -0.73
CA LYS A 117 -14.78 -17.49 -0.92
C LYS A 117 -15.19 -17.43 -2.39
N LEU A 118 -14.23 -17.34 -3.32
CA LEU A 118 -14.48 -17.36 -4.76
C LEU A 118 -15.12 -18.68 -5.19
N ARG A 119 -14.59 -19.83 -4.76
CA ARG A 119 -15.16 -21.15 -5.07
C ARG A 119 -16.61 -21.26 -4.63
N ARG A 120 -16.93 -20.84 -3.41
CA ARG A 120 -18.31 -20.84 -2.89
C ARG A 120 -19.26 -19.94 -3.69
N ARG A 121 -18.76 -18.89 -4.32
CA ARG A 121 -19.57 -18.00 -5.16
C ARG A 121 -19.81 -18.58 -6.55
N VAL A 122 -18.82 -19.26 -7.12
CA VAL A 122 -18.92 -19.90 -8.44
C VAL A 122 -19.80 -21.16 -8.40
N GLN A 123 -19.81 -21.88 -7.28
CA GLN A 123 -20.63 -23.09 -7.09
C GLN A 123 -22.08 -22.83 -6.67
N ARG A 124 -22.45 -21.57 -6.41
CA ARG A 124 -23.85 -21.15 -6.18
C ARG A 124 -24.47 -20.76 -7.50
#